data_AF-A0A7X8HHN9-F1
#
_entry.id   AF-A0A7X8HHN9-F1
#
_cell.length_a   1.000
_cell.length_b   1.000
_cell.length_c   1.000
_cell.angle_alpha   90.00
_cell.angle_beta   90.00
_cell.angle_gamma   90.00
#
_symmetry.space_group_name_H-M   'P 1'
#
loop_
_entity.id
_entity.type
_entity.pdbx_description
1 polymer ?
#
loop_
_entity_poly.entity_id
_entity_poly.type
_entity_poly.pdbx_seq_one_letter_code
_entity_poly.pdbx_strand_id
1 'polypeptide(L)'
;MKYNFNEIINRKGTNAIKYDYADKMGLPEGVIPMWVADMDFKSPPAVSDAIIKVGQHGVFGYSDFTNGYFDPIHTWFKTRFGWETEYEWLVETPGVVFAIAVAIRALTDPGDGVLIQRPVYHPFANLVSA
;
A
#
# COMPACT_ATOMS: atom_id res chain seq x y z
N MET A 1 24.92 -4.53 -1.49
CA MET A 1 24.06 -5.09 -2.56
C MET A 1 23.96 -4.06 -3.69
N LYS A 2 24.00 -4.50 -4.95
CA LYS A 2 23.85 -3.62 -6.12
C LYS A 2 22.49 -3.90 -6.75
N TYR A 3 21.60 -2.91 -6.74
CA TYR A 3 20.30 -2.97 -7.42
C TYR A 3 20.43 -2.37 -8.82
N ASN A 4 19.71 -2.95 -9.81
CA ASN A 4 19.69 -2.43 -11.17
C ASN A 4 18.38 -1.67 -11.45
N PHE A 5 18.33 -0.39 -11.09
CA PHE A 5 17.18 0.47 -11.41
C PHE A 5 17.14 0.92 -12.87
N ASN A 6 18.14 0.59 -13.68
CA ASN A 6 18.15 0.86 -15.13
C ASN A 6 17.52 -0.29 -15.94
N GLU A 7 17.19 -1.42 -15.31
CA GLU A 7 16.48 -2.51 -15.98
C GLU A 7 15.09 -2.05 -16.40
N ILE A 8 14.80 -2.10 -17.69
CA ILE A 8 13.47 -1.80 -18.21
C ILE A 8 12.61 -3.07 -18.07
N ILE A 9 11.52 -2.97 -17.32
CA ILE A 9 10.61 -4.07 -17.05
C ILE A 9 9.30 -3.80 -17.79
N ASN A 10 8.91 -4.72 -18.68
CA ASN A 10 7.62 -4.62 -19.34
C ASN A 10 6.49 -4.98 -18.36
N ARG A 11 5.60 -4.02 -18.10
CA ARG A 11 4.42 -4.19 -17.24
C ARG A 11 3.09 -4.25 -18.02
N LYS A 12 3.14 -4.26 -19.35
CA LYS A 12 1.94 -4.43 -20.19
C LYS A 12 1.48 -5.89 -20.16
N GLY A 13 0.17 -6.10 -20.13
CA GLY A 13 -0.43 -7.44 -20.07
C GLY A 13 -0.24 -8.13 -18.73
N THR A 14 0.10 -7.39 -17.66
CA THR A 14 0.27 -7.93 -16.31
C THR A 14 -0.88 -7.53 -15.38
N ASN A 15 -1.98 -7.00 -15.93
CA ASN A 15 -3.08 -6.37 -15.19
C ASN A 15 -2.62 -5.16 -14.35
N ALA A 16 -1.58 -4.46 -14.80
CA ALA A 16 -1.09 -3.28 -14.10
C ALA A 16 -2.02 -2.10 -14.36
N ILE A 17 -2.68 -1.58 -13.32
CA ILE A 17 -3.56 -0.38 -13.44
C ILE A 17 -2.84 0.75 -14.18
N LYS A 18 -1.56 0.98 -13.86
CA LYS A 18 -0.72 2.01 -14.50
C LYS A 18 -0.66 1.89 -16.02
N TYR A 19 -0.57 0.67 -16.57
CA TYR A 19 -0.28 0.41 -17.98
C TYR A 19 -1.49 -0.11 -18.78
N ASP A 20 -2.26 -1.01 -18.19
CA ASP A 20 -3.31 -1.78 -18.87
C ASP A 20 -4.71 -1.16 -18.72
N TYR A 21 -4.85 -0.08 -17.94
CA TYR A 21 -6.14 0.56 -17.64
C TYR A 21 -6.18 2.03 -18.05
N ALA A 22 -5.22 2.50 -18.86
CA ALA A 22 -5.16 3.89 -19.30
C ALA A 22 -6.44 4.32 -20.06
N ASP A 23 -6.96 3.45 -20.92
CA ASP A 23 -8.22 3.61 -21.65
C ASP A 23 -9.42 3.78 -20.71
N LYS A 24 -9.52 2.93 -19.67
CA LYS A 24 -10.58 2.99 -18.65
C LYS A 24 -10.49 4.25 -17.79
N MET A 25 -9.31 4.85 -17.71
CA MET A 25 -9.07 6.13 -17.06
C MET A 25 -9.28 7.33 -18.00
N GLY A 26 -9.75 7.10 -19.23
CA GLY A 26 -10.00 8.14 -20.23
C GLY A 26 -8.72 8.75 -20.82
N LEU A 27 -7.58 8.07 -20.70
CA LEU A 27 -6.32 8.53 -21.27
C LEU A 27 -6.20 8.10 -22.75
N PRO A 28 -5.57 8.93 -23.60
CA PRO A 28 -5.31 8.57 -24.99
C PRO A 28 -4.47 7.30 -25.14
N GLU A 29 -4.60 6.62 -26.28
CA GLU A 29 -3.70 5.53 -26.63
C GLU A 29 -2.26 6.04 -26.81
N GLY A 30 -1.27 5.20 -26.48
CA GLY A 30 0.15 5.53 -26.66
C GLY A 30 0.75 6.46 -25.60
N VAL A 31 0.00 6.82 -24.55
CA VAL A 31 0.54 7.62 -23.44
C VAL A 31 1.61 6.86 -22.66
N ILE A 32 2.60 7.61 -22.17
CA ILE A 32 3.58 7.10 -21.19
C ILE A 32 2.93 7.25 -19.80
N PRO A 33 2.66 6.15 -19.07
CA PRO A 33 1.92 6.25 -17.83
C PRO A 33 2.81 6.71 -16.67
N MET A 34 2.49 7.88 -16.12
CA MET A 34 3.22 8.50 -14.99
C MET A 34 2.27 8.99 -13.88
N TRP A 35 1.09 8.37 -13.73
CA TRP A 35 -0.04 8.94 -12.99
C TRP A 35 -0.37 8.23 -11.67
N VAL A 36 -0.32 6.89 -11.62
CA VAL A 36 -0.59 6.13 -10.38
C VAL A 36 0.70 5.88 -9.60
N ALA A 37 0.60 5.94 -8.28
CA ALA A 37 1.72 5.84 -7.35
C ALA A 37 2.16 4.38 -7.09
N ASP A 38 2.59 3.69 -8.13
CA ASP A 38 3.41 2.48 -8.04
C ASP A 38 4.69 2.62 -8.88
N MET A 39 5.68 1.77 -8.61
CA MET A 39 7.01 1.87 -9.23
C MET A 39 7.18 0.91 -10.40
N ASP A 40 8.05 1.27 -11.34
CA ASP A 40 8.45 0.40 -12.47
C ASP A 40 9.75 -0.37 -12.17
N PHE A 41 9.96 -0.71 -10.89
CA PHE A 41 11.11 -1.48 -10.40
C PHE A 41 10.64 -2.80 -9.80
N LYS A 42 11.50 -3.82 -9.83
CA LYS A 42 11.27 -5.05 -9.06
C LYS A 42 11.30 -4.72 -7.56
N SER A 43 10.47 -5.41 -6.79
CA SER A 43 10.61 -5.44 -5.34
C SER A 43 12.00 -5.96 -4.95
N PRO A 44 12.54 -5.55 -3.80
CA PRO A 44 13.82 -6.08 -3.32
C PRO A 44 13.80 -7.62 -3.24
N PRO A 45 14.94 -8.32 -3.47
CA PRO A 45 15.00 -9.77 -3.38
C PRO A 45 14.46 -10.31 -2.06
N ALA A 46 14.76 -9.64 -0.94
CA ALA A 46 14.24 -10.02 0.38
C ALA A 46 12.70 -10.13 0.45
N VAL A 47 11.97 -9.31 -0.33
CA VAL A 47 10.50 -9.38 -0.40
C VAL A 47 10.06 -10.48 -1.37
N SER A 48 10.65 -10.51 -2.58
CA SER A 48 10.28 -11.47 -3.62
C SER A 48 10.55 -12.91 -3.19
N ASP A 49 11.70 -13.17 -2.57
CA ASP A 49 12.11 -14.49 -2.08
C ASP A 49 11.20 -14.98 -0.95
N ALA A 50 10.77 -14.08 -0.05
CA ALA A 50 9.82 -14.41 1.01
C ALA A 50 8.45 -14.82 0.44
N ILE A 51 7.96 -14.09 -0.56
CA ILE A 51 6.70 -14.42 -1.25
C ILE A 51 6.82 -15.77 -1.98
N ILE A 52 7.92 -16.01 -2.71
CA ILE A 52 8.18 -17.28 -3.39
C ILE A 52 8.20 -18.44 -2.40
N LYS A 53 8.86 -18.28 -1.26
CA LYS A 53 8.91 -19.30 -0.20
C LYS A 53 7.52 -19.66 0.32
N VAL A 54 6.65 -18.66 0.54
CA VAL A 54 5.25 -18.91 0.93
C VAL A 54 4.50 -19.63 -0.20
N GLY A 55 4.69 -19.21 -1.45
CA GLY A 55 4.08 -19.87 -2.61
C GLY A 55 4.50 -21.34 -2.77
N GLN A 56 5.75 -21.66 -2.45
CA GLN A 56 6.29 -23.03 -2.51
C GLN A 56 5.73 -23.94 -1.39
N HIS A 57 5.20 -23.38 -0.31
CA HIS A 57 4.59 -24.19 0.76
C HIS A 57 3.35 -24.96 0.26
N GLY A 58 2.60 -24.39 -0.67
CA GLY A 58 1.47 -25.06 -1.34
C GLY A 58 0.17 -25.13 -0.53
N VAL A 59 0.15 -24.63 0.71
CA VAL A 59 -1.06 -24.55 1.54
C VAL A 59 -1.37 -23.08 1.87
N PHE A 60 -2.58 -22.63 1.54
CA PHE A 60 -3.01 -21.23 1.64
C PHE A 60 -4.28 -21.08 2.48
N GLY A 61 -4.33 -21.77 3.61
CA GLY A 61 -5.44 -21.66 4.57
C GLY A 61 -5.41 -20.37 5.38
N TYR A 62 -6.29 -20.29 6.38
CA TYR A 62 -6.30 -19.18 7.34
C TYR A 62 -4.92 -19.01 7.98
N SER A 63 -4.41 -17.79 7.93
CA SER A 63 -3.13 -17.39 8.49
C SER A 63 -3.39 -16.28 9.50
N ASP A 64 -2.73 -16.37 10.64
CA ASP A 64 -2.70 -15.33 11.66
C ASP A 64 -1.25 -14.92 11.89
N PHE A 65 -1.04 -13.82 12.60
CA PHE A 65 0.29 -13.34 12.92
C PHE A 65 1.00 -14.29 13.87
N THR A 66 2.24 -14.62 13.55
CA THR A 66 3.13 -15.24 14.51
C THR A 66 3.61 -14.21 15.52
N ASN A 67 4.03 -14.67 16.70
CA ASN A 67 4.80 -13.84 17.62
C ASN A 67 5.93 -13.14 16.86
N GLY A 68 6.03 -11.81 17.02
CA GLY A 68 7.06 -11.00 16.41
C GLY A 68 6.72 -10.37 15.04
N TYR A 69 5.47 -10.47 14.56
CA TYR A 69 5.05 -9.80 13.32
C TYR A 69 5.31 -8.28 13.34
N PHE A 70 5.11 -7.64 14.49
CA PHE A 70 5.30 -6.20 14.65
C PHE A 70 6.74 -5.78 14.96
N ASP A 71 7.64 -6.70 15.32
CA ASP A 71 9.04 -6.38 15.68
C ASP A 71 9.79 -5.64 14.55
N PRO A 72 9.65 -6.03 13.27
CA PRO A 72 10.24 -5.29 12.16
C PRO A 72 9.67 -3.88 12.03
N ILE A 73 8.39 -3.67 12.37
CA ILE A 73 7.72 -2.36 12.33
C ILE A 73 8.28 -1.48 13.46
N HIS A 74 8.37 -1.98 14.68
CA HIS A 74 8.99 -1.28 15.81
C HIS A 74 10.43 -0.88 15.49
N THR A 75 11.22 -1.82 14.95
CA THR A 75 12.61 -1.59 14.58
C THR A 75 12.71 -0.54 13.47
N TRP A 76 11.84 -0.61 12.46
CA TRP A 76 11.81 0.36 11.36
C TRP A 76 11.54 1.78 11.88
N PHE A 77 10.52 1.96 12.71
CA PHE A 77 10.18 3.28 13.25
C PHE A 77 11.28 3.85 14.14
N LYS A 78 11.85 3.03 15.03
CA LYS A 78 12.95 3.44 15.90
C LYS A 78 14.19 3.82 15.12
N THR A 79 14.58 3.01 14.13
CA THR A 79 15.83 3.23 13.37
C THR A 79 15.72 4.35 12.34
N ARG A 80 14.56 4.53 11.71
CA ARG A 80 14.37 5.54 10.65
C ARG A 80 13.92 6.89 11.16
N PHE A 81 13.15 6.92 12.24
CA PHE A 81 12.50 8.13 12.72
C PHE A 81 12.81 8.42 14.19
N GLY A 82 13.58 7.57 14.88
CA GLY A 82 13.83 7.72 16.32
C GLY A 82 12.58 7.53 17.18
N TRP A 83 11.52 6.95 16.62
CA TRP A 83 10.23 6.83 17.29
C TRP A 83 10.04 5.43 17.88
N GLU A 84 9.89 5.35 19.19
CA GLU A 84 9.52 4.13 19.90
C GLU A 84 8.00 3.97 19.89
N THR A 85 7.54 2.84 19.33
CA THR A 85 6.13 2.47 19.20
C THR A 85 5.81 1.35 20.19
N GLU A 86 4.57 1.28 20.68
CA GLU A 86 4.07 0.20 21.53
C GLU A 86 3.22 -0.80 20.72
N TYR A 87 3.22 -2.08 21.12
CA TYR A 87 2.51 -3.13 20.37
C TYR A 87 1.01 -2.86 20.31
N GLU A 88 0.46 -2.31 21.39
CA GLU A 88 -0.97 -2.00 21.56
C GLU A 88 -1.44 -0.88 20.64
N TRP A 89 -0.53 -0.10 20.05
CA TRP A 89 -0.87 0.97 19.09
C TRP A 89 -1.05 0.44 17.68
N LEU A 90 -0.59 -0.78 17.38
CA LEU A 90 -0.53 -1.31 16.02
C LEU A 90 -1.76 -2.15 15.71
N VAL A 91 -2.51 -1.71 14.70
CA VAL A 91 -3.70 -2.40 14.19
C VAL A 91 -3.49 -2.76 12.73
N GLU A 92 -3.71 -4.02 12.39
CA GLU A 92 -3.64 -4.48 11.01
C GLU A 92 -4.86 -3.99 10.22
N THR A 93 -4.60 -3.48 9.01
CA THR A 93 -5.65 -3.15 8.05
C THR A 93 -5.19 -3.52 6.65
N PRO A 94 -6.11 -3.84 5.73
CA PRO A 94 -5.76 -4.17 4.34
C PRO A 94 -5.20 -2.97 3.55
N GLY A 95 -5.27 -1.75 4.11
CA GLY A 95 -4.69 -0.55 3.52
C GLY A 95 -5.11 0.73 4.22
N VAL A 96 -4.36 1.80 3.98
CA VAL A 96 -4.54 3.09 4.66
C VAL A 96 -5.93 3.71 4.41
N VAL A 97 -6.45 3.63 3.19
CA VAL A 97 -7.79 4.16 2.86
C VAL A 97 -8.88 3.44 3.67
N PHE A 98 -8.75 2.11 3.84
CA PHE A 98 -9.66 1.34 4.68
C PHE A 98 -9.54 1.76 6.15
N ALA A 99 -8.31 1.89 6.66
CA ALA A 99 -8.06 2.33 8.03
C ALA A 99 -8.71 3.71 8.34
N ILE A 100 -8.57 4.67 7.42
CA ILE A 100 -9.18 6.00 7.56
C ILE A 100 -10.71 5.90 7.55
N ALA A 101 -11.30 5.09 6.66
CA ALA A 101 -12.74 4.90 6.61
C ALA A 101 -13.30 4.34 7.92
N VAL A 102 -12.60 3.34 8.49
CA VAL A 102 -12.95 2.76 9.79
C VAL A 102 -12.78 3.79 10.91
N ALA A 103 -11.70 4.56 10.91
CA ALA A 103 -11.45 5.59 11.91
C ALA A 103 -12.54 6.67 11.91
N ILE A 104 -12.97 7.16 10.73
CA ILE A 104 -14.09 8.11 10.62
C ILE A 104 -15.35 7.50 11.25
N ARG A 105 -15.75 6.29 10.83
CA ARG A 105 -16.94 5.62 11.38
C ARG A 105 -16.88 5.35 12.88
N ALA A 106 -15.69 5.16 13.44
CA ALA A 106 -15.51 4.89 14.86
C ALA A 106 -15.45 6.15 15.72
N LEU A 107 -15.09 7.31 15.13
CA LEU A 107 -14.76 8.54 15.87
C LEU A 107 -15.70 9.71 15.56
N THR A 108 -16.69 9.53 14.69
CA THR A 108 -17.65 10.57 14.28
C THR A 108 -19.05 9.99 14.16
N ASP A 109 -20.05 10.85 14.38
CA ASP A 109 -21.45 10.56 14.08
C ASP A 109 -21.88 11.17 12.72
N PRO A 110 -22.95 10.65 12.10
CA PRO A 110 -23.52 11.27 10.89
C PRO A 110 -23.86 12.74 11.12
N GLY A 111 -23.25 13.63 10.32
CA GLY A 111 -23.42 15.08 10.42
C GLY A 111 -22.20 15.80 10.99
N ASP A 112 -21.25 15.09 11.60
CA ASP A 112 -19.98 15.67 12.04
C ASP A 112 -19.10 16.10 10.85
N GLY A 113 -18.26 17.11 11.08
CA GLY A 113 -17.30 17.60 10.10
C GLY A 113 -15.93 16.95 10.22
N VAL A 114 -15.34 16.53 9.10
CA VAL A 114 -13.94 16.08 9.03
C VAL A 114 -13.13 17.06 8.17
N LEU A 115 -12.11 17.70 8.77
CA LEU A 115 -11.26 18.66 8.08
C LEU A 115 -10.22 17.97 7.19
N ILE A 116 -10.12 18.41 5.94
CA ILE A 116 -9.04 18.02 5.01
C ILE A 116 -8.39 19.27 4.41
N GLN A 117 -7.08 19.24 4.17
CA GLN A 117 -6.31 20.37 3.62
C GLN A 117 -5.98 20.12 2.15
N ARG A 118 -6.64 20.83 1.22
CA ARG A 118 -6.44 20.64 -0.23
C ARG A 118 -5.28 21.52 -0.78
N PRO A 119 -4.59 21.09 -1.85
CA PRO A 119 -4.77 19.84 -2.59
C PRO A 119 -4.23 18.62 -1.82
N VAL A 120 -4.98 17.51 -1.83
CA VAL A 120 -4.64 16.26 -1.13
C VAL A 120 -5.11 15.06 -1.93
N TYR A 121 -4.60 13.87 -1.56
CA TYR A 121 -5.00 12.59 -2.11
C TYR A 121 -6.54 12.45 -2.14
N HIS A 122 -7.09 12.31 -3.34
CA HIS A 122 -8.53 12.40 -3.60
C HIS A 122 -9.41 11.46 -2.75
N PRO A 123 -8.99 10.25 -2.33
CA PRO A 123 -9.81 9.41 -1.48
C PRO A 123 -10.14 10.05 -0.13
N PHE A 124 -9.36 11.01 0.37
CA PHE A 124 -9.70 11.72 1.61
C PHE A 124 -11.03 12.45 1.47
N ALA A 125 -11.26 13.13 0.34
CA ALA A 125 -12.54 13.79 0.08
C ALA A 125 -13.67 12.79 -0.13
N ASN A 126 -13.41 11.70 -0.86
CA ASN A 126 -14.40 10.66 -1.13
C ASN A 126 -14.86 9.97 0.15
N LEU A 127 -13.95 9.67 1.08
CA LEU A 127 -14.26 9.01 2.35
C LEU A 127 -15.14 9.86 3.27
N VAL A 128 -14.94 11.18 3.28
CA VAL A 128 -15.72 12.11 4.11
C VAL A 128 -17.10 12.36 3.52
N SER A 129 -17.26 12.21 2.19
CA SER A 129 -18.53 12.47 1.49
C SER A 129 -19.37 11.21 1.26
N ALA A 130 -18.88 10.04 1.70
CA ALA A 130 -19.47 8.73 1.47
C ALA A 130 -20.52 8.33 2.51
#